data_AF-A0A2D7IMK3-F1
#
_entry.id   AF-A0A2D7IMK3-F1
#
_cell.length_a   1.000
_cell.length_b   1.000
_cell.length_c   1.000
_cell.angle_alpha   90.00
_cell.angle_beta   90.00
_cell.angle_gamma   90.00
#
_symmetry.space_group_name_H-M   'P 1'
#
loop_
_entity.id
_entity.type
_entity.pdbx_description
1 polymer ?
#
loop_
_entity_poly.entity_id
_entity_poly.type
_entity_poly.pdbx_seq_one_letter_code
_entity_poly.pdbx_strand_id
1 'polypeptide(L)' 'MIETKKYLWVVNWLHPMYLHPRADIIDSEVISLCKEKNMGILAWTVNNRCAIKWCFNNNVIGVITDRKRSTL' A
#
# COMPACT_ATOMS: atom_id res chain seq x y z
N MET A 1 6.68 -6.63 -5.33
CA MET A 1 6.39 -5.19 -5.26
C MET A 1 5.74 -4.76 -6.57
N ILE A 2 4.70 -3.94 -6.54
CA ILE A 2 3.99 -3.45 -7.73
C ILE A 2 4.21 -1.95 -7.91
N GLU A 3 4.67 -1.57 -9.11
CA GLU A 3 5.01 -0.18 -9.47
C GLU A 3 4.03 0.46 -10.46
N THR A 4 3.01 -0.29 -10.90
CA THR A 4 1.97 0.25 -11.77
C THR A 4 0.68 -0.54 -11.63
N LYS A 5 -0.47 0.12 -11.79
CA LYS A 5 -1.80 -0.52 -11.79
C LYS A 5 -1.93 -1.64 -12.82
N LYS A 6 -1.14 -1.63 -13.90
CA LYS A 6 -1.15 -2.66 -14.96
C LYS A 6 -0.95 -4.09 -14.44
N TYR A 7 -0.29 -4.29 -13.29
CA TYR A 7 -0.04 -5.62 -12.75
C TYR A 7 -1.02 -6.04 -11.64
N LEU A 8 -2.02 -5.22 -11.32
CA LEU A 8 -3.00 -5.55 -10.28
C LEU A 8 -3.82 -6.81 -10.62
N TRP A 9 -4.00 -7.15 -11.91
CA TRP A 9 -4.73 -8.36 -12.31
C TRP A 9 -4.07 -9.65 -11.78
N VAL A 10 -2.74 -9.66 -11.57
CA VAL A 10 -2.00 -10.83 -11.05
C VAL A 10 -2.43 -11.19 -9.63
N VAL A 11 -2.94 -10.21 -8.88
CA VAL A 11 -3.51 -10.43 -7.54
C VAL A 11 -4.65 -11.45 -7.58
N ASN A 12 -5.48 -11.40 -8.61
CA ASN A 12 -6.59 -12.35 -8.77
C ASN A 12 -6.12 -13.78 -9.09
N TRP A 13 -4.90 -13.95 -9.60
CA TRP A 13 -4.34 -15.28 -9.89
C TRP A 13 -3.65 -15.88 -8.66
N LEU A 14 -2.80 -15.09 -7.99
CA LEU A 14 -1.94 -15.58 -6.91
C LEU A 14 -2.60 -15.55 -5.52
N HIS A 15 -3.71 -14.82 -5.33
CA HIS A 15 -4.36 -14.61 -4.03
C HIS A 15 -3.39 -14.30 -2.87
N PRO A 16 -2.52 -13.28 -3.01
CA PRO A 16 -1.58 -12.94 -1.95
C PRO A 16 -2.32 -12.38 -0.74
N MET A 17 -1.88 -12.69 0.48
CA MET A 17 -2.43 -12.08 1.71
C MET A 17 -2.09 -10.58 1.82
N TYR A 18 -1.04 -10.11 1.14
CA TYR A 18 -0.57 -8.73 1.20
C TYR A 18 -0.21 -8.19 -0.19
N LEU A 19 -0.68 -6.98 -0.50
CA LEU A 19 -0.24 -6.19 -1.65
C LEU A 19 0.88 -5.25 -1.21
N HIS A 20 1.96 -5.20 -2.00
CA HIS A 20 3.07 -4.28 -1.76
C HIS A 20 3.16 -3.24 -2.90
N PRO A 21 2.25 -2.25 -2.97
CA PRO A 21 2.23 -1.26 -4.03
C PRO A 21 3.15 -0.07 -3.71
N ARG A 22 3.60 0.61 -4.77
CA ARG A 22 4.23 1.91 -4.59
C ARG A 22 3.20 2.93 -4.06
N ALA A 23 3.64 3.82 -3.18
CA ALA A 23 2.79 4.76 -2.45
C ALA A 23 1.89 5.65 -3.33
N ASP A 24 2.41 6.08 -4.47
CA ASP A 24 1.75 6.93 -5.47
C ASP A 24 0.60 6.23 -6.21
N ILE A 25 0.55 4.90 -6.16
CA ILE A 25 -0.50 4.09 -6.81
C ILE A 25 -1.66 3.81 -5.87
N ILE A 26 -1.47 4.03 -4.56
CA ILE A 26 -2.50 3.78 -3.56
C ILE A 26 -3.54 4.88 -3.65
N ASP A 27 -4.73 4.51 -4.08
CA ASP A 27 -5.91 5.36 -4.07
C ASP A 27 -7.12 4.57 -3.54
N SER A 28 -8.28 5.22 -3.55
CA SER A 28 -9.53 4.63 -3.06
C SER A 28 -9.92 3.35 -3.79
N GLU A 29 -9.59 3.21 -5.08
CA GLU A 29 -9.89 2.00 -5.86
C GLU A 29 -9.03 0.82 -5.39
N VAL A 30 -7.71 1.05 -5.24
CA VAL A 30 -6.78 0.03 -4.74
C VAL A 30 -7.14 -0.39 -3.32
N ILE A 31 -7.48 0.56 -2.45
CA ILE A 31 -7.90 0.27 -1.08
C ILE A 31 -9.18 -0.57 -1.06
N SER A 32 -10.18 -0.21 -1.88
CA SER A 32 -11.45 -0.93 -1.95
C SER A 32 -11.24 -2.37 -2.47
N LEU A 33 -10.45 -2.53 -3.53
CA LEU A 33 -10.11 -3.84 -4.08
C LEU A 33 -9.45 -4.74 -3.02
N CYS A 34 -8.46 -4.22 -2.30
CA CYS A 34 -7.78 -4.98 -1.25
C CYS A 34 -8.75 -5.33 -0.11
N LYS A 35 -9.65 -4.42 0.28
CA LYS A 35 -10.66 -4.69 1.31
C LYS A 35 -11.64 -5.79 0.87
N GLU A 36 -12.13 -5.75 -0.36
CA GLU A 36 -13.03 -6.77 -0.92
C GLU A 36 -12.36 -8.15 -0.99
N LYS A 37 -11.06 -8.18 -1.26
CA LYS A 37 -10.26 -9.40 -1.33
C LYS A 37 -9.68 -9.86 0.01
N ASN A 38 -10.00 -9.16 1.11
CA ASN A 38 -9.43 -9.39 2.44
C ASN A 38 -7.89 -9.41 2.46
N MET A 39 -7.29 -8.47 1.74
CA MET A 39 -5.85 -8.33 1.58
C MET A 39 -5.30 -7.12 2.33
N GLY A 40 -4.16 -7.30 2.98
CA GLY A 40 -3.42 -6.20 3.59
C GLY A 40 -2.64 -5.37 2.57
N ILE A 41 -2.32 -4.11 2.91
CA ILE A 41 -1.49 -3.23 2.08
C ILE A 41 -0.22 -2.85 2.86
N LEU A 42 0.95 -3.07 2.24
CA LEU A 42 2.25 -2.63 2.72
C LEU A 42 2.88 -1.68 1.68
N ALA A 43 2.77 -0.37 1.93
CA ALA A 43 3.20 0.66 1.00
C ALA A 43 4.72 0.83 0.97
N TRP A 44 5.29 1.15 -0.20
CA TRP A 44 6.71 1.49 -0.33
C TRP A 44 6.95 2.52 -1.44
N THR A 45 8.07 3.22 -1.51
CA THR A 45 8.73 3.81 -0.34
C THR A 45 8.06 5.16 -0.06
N VAL A 46 7.56 5.39 1.15
CA VAL A 46 6.90 6.65 1.52
C VAL A 46 7.86 7.49 2.37
N ASN A 47 8.34 8.61 1.84
CA ASN A 47 9.31 9.47 2.53
C ASN A 47 8.71 10.78 3.07
N ASN A 48 7.39 10.97 2.91
CA ASN A 48 6.67 12.16 3.37
C ASN A 48 5.80 11.85 4.59
N ARG A 49 5.89 12.65 5.67
CA ARG A 49 5.13 12.42 6.92
C ARG A 49 3.62 12.51 6.73
N CYS A 50 3.15 13.44 5.90
CA CYS A 50 1.73 13.56 5.57
C CYS A 50 1.24 12.34 4.79
N ALA A 51 2.05 11.82 3.86
CA ALA A 51 1.72 10.59 3.14
C ALA A 51 1.71 9.37 4.07
N ILE A 52 2.67 9.25 5.01
CA ILE A 52 2.68 8.20 6.04
C ILE A 52 1.40 8.27 6.89
N LYS A 53 1.03 9.47 7.37
CA LYS A 53 -0.19 9.68 8.13
C LYS A 53 -1.44 9.32 7.31
N TRP A 54 -1.47 9.71 6.04
CA TRP A 54 -2.55 9.38 5.13
C TRP A 54 -2.68 7.85 4.95
N CYS A 55 -1.57 7.12 4.76
CA CYS A 55 -1.58 5.67 4.66
C CYS A 55 -2.25 5.01 5.87
N PHE A 56 -1.84 5.37 7.09
CA PHE A 56 -2.41 4.78 8.30
C PHE A 56 -3.87 5.17 8.53
N ASN A 57 -4.26 6.42 8.21
CA ASN A 57 -5.66 6.85 8.24
C ASN A 57 -6.56 6.06 7.26
N ASN A 58 -5.96 5.45 6.23
CA ASN A 58 -6.66 4.68 5.20
C ASN A 58 -6.47 3.16 5.36
N ASN A 59 -6.13 2.68 6.56
CA ASN A 59 -5.94 1.25 6.88
C ASN A 59 -4.81 0.56 6.08
N VAL A 60 -3.82 1.29 5.59
CA VAL A 60 -2.57 0.69 5.13
C VAL A 60 -1.83 0.16 6.36
N ILE A 61 -1.49 -1.13 6.36
CA ILE A 61 -0.97 -1.86 7.53
C ILE A 61 0.44 -1.38 7.90
N GLY A 62 1.23 -1.01 6.90
CA GLY A 62 2.62 -0.65 7.11
C GLY A 62 3.20 0.10 5.92
N VAL A 63 4.31 0.79 6.21
CA VAL A 63 4.99 1.67 5.27
C VAL A 63 6.49 1.41 5.34
N ILE A 64 7.10 1.15 4.20
CA ILE A 64 8.56 1.14 4.03
C ILE A 64 9.00 2.58 3.75
N THR A 65 9.99 3.08 4.49
CA THR A 65 10.45 4.47 4.44
C THR A 65 11.97 4.53 4.59
N ASP A 66 12.61 5.45 3.87
CA ASP A 66 14.03 5.77 4.03
C ASP A 66 14.26 6.79 5.17
N ARG A 67 13.17 7.37 5.71
CA ARG A 67 13.27 8.25 6.86
C ARG A 67 13.83 7.47 8.05
N LYS A 68 14.89 7.99 8.68
CA LYS A 68 15.31 7.52 10.00
C LYS A 68 14.09 7.55 10.93
N ARG A 69 13.93 6.50 11.74
CA ARG A 69 12.79 6.27 12.64
C ARG A 69 12.37 7.57 13.33
N SER A 70 11.34 8.23 12.81
CA SER A 70 10.74 9.37 13.47
C SER A 70 9.69 8.83 14.42
N THR A 71 9.86 9.07 15.72
CA THR A 71 8.79 8.99 16.70
C THR A 71 7.59 9.74 16.15
N LEU A 72 6.54 9.00 15.79
CA LEU A 72 5.28 9.56 15.30
C LEU A 72 4.55 10.21 16.46
#